data_AF-A0A7L4TKH2-F1
#
_entry.id   AF-A0A7L4TKH2-F1
#
_cell.length_a   1.000
_cell.length_b   1.000
_cell.length_c   1.000
_cell.angle_alpha   90.00
_cell.angle_beta   90.00
_cell.angle_gamma   90.00
#
_symmetry.space_group_name_H-M   'P 1'
#
loop_
_entity.id
_entity.type
_entity.pdbx_description
1 polymer ?
#
loop_
_entity_poly.entity_id
_entity_poly.type
_entity_poly.pdbx_seq_one_letter_code
_entity_poly.pdbx_strand_id
1 'polypeptide(L)'
;MEDFYKNIIQDYENQNVNALASKYYKRQFEVAQTNYQTKIYDSQIVADAWVKNVNDSKPFIFNQYMLRFFGNGKMVALVKTDKYYINYSSLIREDNKGNYSCYDLMLHRPKPGAPLEVIR
;
A
#
# COMPACT_ATOMS: atom_id res chain seq x y z
N MET A 1 -8.71 -2.07 -11.78
CA MET A 1 -7.74 -1.28 -10.98
C MET A 1 -8.26 -1.08 -9.57
N GLU A 2 -9.47 -0.57 -9.41
CA GLU A 2 -10.17 -0.59 -8.13
C GLU A 2 -10.18 -1.99 -7.50
N ASP A 3 -10.37 -3.03 -8.32
CA ASP A 3 -10.30 -4.44 -7.88
C ASP A 3 -8.97 -4.81 -7.25
N PHE A 4 -7.86 -4.17 -7.65
CA PHE A 4 -6.55 -4.39 -7.04
C PHE A 4 -6.55 -3.91 -5.59
N TYR A 5 -7.08 -2.71 -5.33
CA TYR A 5 -7.20 -2.16 -3.99
C TYR A 5 -8.20 -2.96 -3.15
N LYS A 6 -9.35 -3.34 -3.71
CA LYS A 6 -10.33 -4.20 -3.03
C LYS A 6 -9.75 -5.56 -2.67
N ASN A 7 -8.99 -6.18 -3.58
CA ASN A 7 -8.28 -7.43 -3.28
C ASN A 7 -7.28 -7.26 -2.14
N ILE A 8 -6.51 -6.17 -2.11
CA ILE A 8 -5.59 -5.90 -0.99
C ILE A 8 -6.35 -5.73 0.32
N ILE A 9 -7.44 -4.95 0.33
CA ILE A 9 -8.29 -4.76 1.51
C ILE A 9 -8.78 -6.12 2.01
N GLN A 10 -9.30 -6.96 1.11
CA GLN A 10 -9.77 -8.29 1.44
C GLN A 10 -8.64 -9.21 1.96
N ASP A 11 -7.43 -9.12 1.41
CA ASP A 11 -6.29 -9.88 1.93
C ASP A 11 -5.92 -9.43 3.35
N TYR A 12 -6.01 -8.14 3.65
CA TYR A 12 -5.83 -7.62 5.01
C TYR A 12 -6.92 -8.08 5.97
N GLU A 13 -8.19 -8.01 5.56
CA GLU A 13 -9.35 -8.47 6.35
C GLU A 13 -9.30 -9.96 6.64
N ASN A 14 -8.83 -10.76 5.67
CA ASN A 14 -8.63 -12.20 5.82
C ASN A 14 -7.31 -12.57 6.52
N GLN A 15 -6.50 -11.58 6.92
CA GLN A 15 -5.16 -11.79 7.47
C GLN A 15 -4.29 -12.70 6.59
N ASN A 16 -4.46 -12.63 5.26
CA ASN A 16 -3.77 -13.48 4.30
C ASN A 16 -2.35 -12.97 4.07
N VAL A 17 -1.48 -13.32 5.01
CA VAL A 17 -0.09 -12.90 5.07
C VAL A 17 0.68 -13.19 3.79
N ASN A 18 0.48 -14.38 3.22
CA ASN A 18 1.21 -14.82 2.03
C ASN A 18 0.81 -14.02 0.78
N ALA A 19 -0.49 -13.74 0.60
CA ALA A 19 -0.97 -12.93 -0.52
C ALA A 19 -0.44 -11.49 -0.43
N LEU A 20 -0.52 -10.87 0.75
CA LEU A 20 0.02 -9.53 1.00
C LEU A 20 1.54 -9.47 0.78
N ALA A 21 2.27 -10.50 1.23
CA ALA A 21 3.70 -10.57 1.03
C ALA A 21 4.06 -10.62 -0.46
N SER A 22 3.40 -11.48 -1.24
CA SER A 22 3.65 -11.58 -2.69
C SER A 22 3.40 -10.27 -3.46
N LYS A 23 2.47 -9.44 -2.98
CA LYS A 23 2.07 -8.17 -3.64
C LYS A 23 2.92 -6.97 -3.22
N TYR A 24 3.46 -6.95 -2.00
CA TYR A 24 4.04 -5.73 -1.41
C TYR A 24 5.37 -5.92 -0.65
N TYR A 25 5.69 -7.14 -0.17
CA TYR A 25 6.87 -7.41 0.68
C TYR A 25 8.17 -6.96 0.03
N LYS A 26 8.36 -7.35 -1.24
CA LYS A 26 9.61 -7.08 -1.94
C LYS A 26 9.89 -5.58 -2.06
N ARG A 27 8.89 -4.76 -2.36
CA ARG A 27 9.03 -3.31 -2.43
C ARG A 27 9.32 -2.69 -1.06
N GLN A 28 8.58 -3.04 -0.01
CA GLN A 28 8.82 -2.47 1.32
C GLN A 28 10.23 -2.80 1.81
N PHE A 29 10.68 -4.02 1.53
CA PHE A 29 12.05 -4.43 1.77
C PHE A 29 13.06 -3.64 0.93
N GLU A 30 12.82 -3.44 -0.38
CA GLU A 30 13.68 -2.65 -1.27
C GLU A 30 13.73 -1.16 -0.87
N VAL A 31 12.61 -0.56 -0.47
CA VAL A 31 12.53 0.81 0.05
C VAL A 31 13.28 0.94 1.39
N ALA A 32 13.16 -0.04 2.28
CA ALA A 32 13.93 -0.07 3.52
C ALA A 32 15.44 -0.16 3.23
N GLN A 33 15.85 -1.06 2.33
CA GLN A 33 17.25 -1.23 1.93
C GLN A 33 17.85 0.03 1.30
N THR A 34 17.12 0.71 0.43
CA THR A 34 17.57 1.95 -0.22
C THR A 34 17.73 3.11 0.77
N ASN A 35 17.04 3.08 1.91
CA ASN A 35 17.18 4.05 3.00
C ASN A 35 18.30 3.67 4.01
N TYR A 36 19.28 2.85 3.61
CA TYR A 36 20.45 2.45 4.41
C TYR A 36 20.14 1.64 5.68
N GLN A 37 18.94 1.06 5.81
CA GLN A 37 18.60 0.08 6.84
C GLN A 37 19.26 -1.27 6.53
N THR A 38 20.54 -1.40 6.86
CA THR A 38 21.43 -2.48 6.38
C THR A 38 21.77 -3.52 7.44
N LYS A 39 21.32 -3.36 8.69
CA LYS A 39 21.58 -4.34 9.75
C LYS A 39 20.36 -5.24 9.91
N ILE A 40 20.60 -6.53 10.14
CA ILE A 40 19.60 -7.60 10.37
C ILE A 40 18.54 -7.23 11.46
N TYR A 41 18.84 -6.23 12.30
CA TYR A 41 17.90 -5.62 13.25
C TYR A 41 16.79 -4.77 12.61
N ASP A 42 16.95 -4.27 11.39
CA ASP A 42 15.95 -3.42 10.71
C ASP A 42 14.94 -4.22 9.88
N SER A 43 15.34 -5.36 9.29
CA SER A 43 14.40 -6.25 8.60
C SER A 43 13.34 -6.81 9.55
N GLN A 44 13.72 -7.03 10.82
CA GLN A 44 12.78 -7.42 11.86
C GLN A 44 11.82 -6.28 12.20
N ILE A 45 12.28 -5.02 12.29
CA ILE A 45 11.41 -3.85 12.50
C ILE A 45 10.40 -3.70 11.35
N VAL A 46 10.84 -3.90 10.10
CA VAL A 46 9.96 -3.87 8.92
C VAL A 46 8.94 -5.02 9.00
N ALA A 47 9.38 -6.23 9.37
CA ALA A 47 8.50 -7.37 9.56
C ALA A 47 7.50 -7.14 10.70
N ASP A 48 7.92 -6.58 11.82
CA ASP A 48 7.09 -6.31 13.01
C ASP A 48 6.08 -5.20 12.74
N ALA A 49 6.49 -4.12 12.06
CA ALA A 49 5.59 -3.06 11.60
C ALA A 49 4.53 -3.63 10.65
N TRP A 50 4.91 -4.61 9.84
CA TRP A 50 3.98 -5.27 8.93
C TRP A 50 3.03 -6.23 9.65
N VAL A 51 3.53 -7.06 10.57
CA VAL A 51 2.69 -7.91 11.45
C VAL A 51 1.70 -7.03 12.22
N LYS A 52 2.15 -5.89 12.73
CA LYS A 52 1.27 -4.89 13.36
C LYS A 52 0.22 -4.36 12.40
N ASN A 53 0.57 -4.09 11.13
CA ASN A 53 -0.37 -3.61 10.12
C ASN A 53 -1.40 -4.67 9.69
N VAL A 54 -1.00 -5.93 9.55
CA VAL A 54 -1.92 -7.04 9.23
C VAL A 54 -2.86 -7.34 10.38
N ASN A 55 -2.37 -7.18 11.62
CA ASN A 55 -3.16 -7.29 12.82
C ASN A 55 -3.86 -5.98 13.22
N ASP A 56 -3.73 -4.91 12.41
CA ASP A 56 -4.46 -3.67 12.66
C ASP A 56 -5.96 -3.95 12.44
N SER A 57 -6.77 -3.68 13.45
CA SER A 57 -8.23 -3.88 13.41
C SER A 57 -8.98 -2.64 12.91
N LYS A 58 -8.28 -1.54 12.64
CA LYS A 58 -8.89 -0.33 12.08
C LYS A 58 -9.46 -0.62 10.68
N PRO A 59 -10.68 -0.15 10.38
CA PRO A 59 -11.29 -0.33 9.07
C PRO A 59 -10.56 0.48 8.00
N PHE A 60 -10.61 0.00 6.76
CA PHE A 60 -10.16 0.79 5.61
C PHE A 60 -11.19 1.85 5.23
N ILE A 61 -10.70 3.03 4.88
CA ILE A 61 -11.50 4.12 4.31
C ILE A 61 -11.21 4.18 2.81
N PHE A 62 -11.92 3.35 2.05
CA PHE A 62 -11.77 3.27 0.59
C PHE A 62 -12.93 3.95 -0.13
N ASN A 63 -12.95 5.28 -0.09
CA ASN A 63 -13.95 6.13 -0.74
C ASN A 63 -13.31 7.43 -1.22
N GLN A 64 -14.06 8.27 -1.94
CA GLN A 64 -13.65 9.63 -2.33
C GLN A 64 -12.20 9.66 -2.83
N TYR A 65 -11.96 8.95 -3.94
CA TYR A 65 -10.65 8.86 -4.56
C TYR A 65 -10.75 9.14 -6.05
N MET A 66 -9.62 9.50 -6.65
CA MET A 66 -9.48 9.69 -8.08
C MET A 66 -8.26 8.95 -8.61
N LEU A 67 -8.31 8.64 -9.90
CA LEU A 67 -7.16 8.14 -10.62
C LEU A 67 -6.15 9.25 -10.87
N ARG A 68 -4.89 9.00 -10.52
CA ARG A 68 -3.79 9.93 -10.80
C ARG A 68 -2.65 9.23 -11.53
N PHE A 69 -2.19 9.88 -12.59
CA PHE A 69 -1.04 9.44 -13.38
C PHE A 69 0.22 10.19 -12.96
N PHE A 70 1.34 9.48 -12.94
CA PHE A 70 2.67 10.00 -12.62
C PHE A 70 3.68 9.51 -13.66
N GLY A 71 4.84 10.17 -13.74
CA GLY A 71 5.93 9.78 -14.63
C GLY A 71 5.51 9.68 -16.10
N ASN A 72 4.78 10.68 -16.61
CA ASN A 72 4.22 10.71 -17.96
C ASN A 72 3.32 9.50 -18.29
N GLY A 73 2.48 9.10 -17.33
CA GLY A 73 1.50 8.02 -17.53
C GLY A 73 2.07 6.60 -17.34
N LYS A 74 3.34 6.47 -16.97
CA LYS A 74 3.96 5.17 -16.69
C LYS A 74 3.56 4.58 -15.34
N MET A 75 3.15 5.45 -14.42
CA MET A 75 2.77 5.10 -13.06
C MET A 75 1.37 5.62 -12.78
N VAL A 76 0.63 4.90 -11.95
CA VAL A 76 -0.75 5.22 -11.65
C VAL A 76 -1.12 4.82 -10.23
N ALA A 77 -1.91 5.64 -9.55
CA ALA A 77 -2.42 5.38 -8.22
C ALA A 77 -3.86 5.88 -8.06
N LEU A 78 -4.59 5.30 -7.11
CA LEU A 78 -5.82 5.90 -6.60
C LEU A 78 -5.44 6.78 -5.41
N VAL A 79 -5.79 8.06 -5.48
CA VAL A 79 -5.47 9.04 -4.43
C VAL A 79 -6.74 9.64 -3.87
N LYS A 80 -6.75 9.92 -2.56
CA LYS A 80 -7.90 10.52 -1.87
C LYS A 80 -8.15 11.95 -2.37
N THR A 81 -9.42 12.32 -2.42
CA THR A 81 -9.91 13.65 -2.82
C THR A 81 -10.67 14.37 -1.72
N ASP A 82 -10.85 13.73 -0.57
CA ASP A 82 -11.47 14.38 0.58
C ASP A 82 -10.54 15.44 1.20
N LYS A 83 -11.13 16.35 1.97
CA LYS A 83 -10.43 17.52 2.52
C LYS A 83 -9.29 17.16 3.49
N TYR A 84 -9.35 15.99 4.13
CA TYR A 84 -8.43 15.61 5.20
C TYR A 84 -7.21 14.86 4.67
N TYR A 85 -7.40 14.06 3.62
CA TYR A 85 -6.37 13.18 3.05
C TYR A 85 -6.03 13.50 1.59
N ILE A 86 -6.30 14.72 1.13
CA ILE A 86 -6.12 15.07 -0.29
C ILE A 86 -4.73 14.65 -0.83
N ASN A 87 -4.72 13.90 -1.93
CA ASN A 87 -3.55 13.31 -2.58
C ASN A 87 -2.82 12.18 -1.83
N TYR A 88 -3.30 11.75 -0.67
CA TYR A 88 -2.78 10.56 0.01
C TYR A 88 -3.23 9.30 -0.73
N SER A 89 -2.61 8.16 -0.42
CA SER A 89 -3.06 6.85 -0.91
C SER A 89 -4.54 6.64 -0.61
N SER A 90 -5.30 6.03 -1.52
CA SER A 90 -6.65 5.59 -1.21
C SER A 90 -6.70 4.41 -0.22
N LEU A 91 -5.56 3.77 0.06
CA LEU A 91 -5.44 2.72 1.06
C LEU A 91 -5.05 3.34 2.41
N ILE A 92 -6.06 3.81 3.15
CA ILE A 92 -5.92 4.42 4.48
C ILE A 92 -6.77 3.66 5.48
N ARG A 93 -6.27 3.58 6.71
CA ARG A 93 -7.02 3.18 7.91
C ARG A 93 -7.02 4.31 8.92
N GLU A 94 -8.10 4.48 9.66
CA GLU A 94 -8.23 5.50 10.70
C GLU A 94 -8.89 4.88 11.94
N ASP A 95 -8.48 5.31 13.14
CA ASP A 95 -9.18 4.96 14.38
C ASP A 95 -10.17 6.06 14.80
N ASN A 96 -10.98 5.77 15.82
CA ASN A 96 -11.96 6.73 16.35
C ASN A 96 -11.31 7.97 17.01
N LYS A 97 -9.98 8.03 17.11
CA LYS A 97 -9.22 9.17 17.65
C LYS A 97 -8.55 9.99 16.53
N GLY A 98 -8.75 9.61 15.26
CA GLY A 98 -8.17 10.29 14.10
C GLY A 98 -6.73 9.89 13.77
N ASN A 99 -6.18 8.86 14.44
CA ASN A 99 -4.86 8.35 14.06
C ASN A 99 -5.01 7.49 12.80
N TYR A 100 -4.23 7.82 11.78
CA TYR A 100 -4.30 7.12 10.49
C TYR A 100 -3.01 6.38 10.14
N SER A 101 -3.17 5.29 9.38
CA SER A 101 -2.11 4.58 8.69
C SER A 101 -2.37 4.71 7.19
N CYS A 102 -1.37 5.21 6.44
CA CYS A 102 -1.44 5.35 4.99
C CYS A 102 -0.49 4.35 4.33
N TYR A 103 -1.00 3.62 3.33
CA TYR A 103 -0.24 2.59 2.63
C TYR A 103 -0.04 3.02 1.18
N ASP A 104 1.12 3.61 0.88
CA ASP A 104 1.40 4.13 -0.46
C ASP A 104 1.44 3.00 -1.48
N LEU A 105 0.56 3.10 -2.48
CA LEU A 105 0.48 2.16 -3.59
C LEU A 105 0.64 2.92 -4.90
N MET A 106 1.73 2.63 -5.59
CA MET A 106 1.95 3.13 -6.94
C MET A 106 2.09 1.92 -7.87
N LEU A 107 1.26 1.90 -8.89
CA LEU A 107 1.15 0.78 -9.81
C LEU A 107 1.80 1.14 -11.15
N HIS A 108 2.40 0.15 -11.78
CA HIS A 108 2.85 0.25 -13.16
C HIS A 108 2.39 -0.97 -13.95
N ARG A 109 2.37 -0.81 -15.27
CA ARG A 109 2.20 -1.93 -16.20
C ARG A 109 3.58 -2.35 -16.69
N PRO A 110 4.06 -3.59 -16.43
CA PRO A 110 5.41 -4.01 -16.82
C PRO A 110 5.56 -4.17 -18.34
N LYS A 111 4.48 -4.53 -19.04
CA LYS A 111 4.43 -4.68 -20.51
C LYS A 111 3.01 -4.46 -21.04
N PRO A 112 2.81 -4.07 -22.31
CA PRO A 112 1.47 -3.89 -22.89
C PRO A 112 0.57 -5.11 -22.65
N GLY A 113 -0.66 -4.88 -22.21
CA GLY A 113 -1.65 -5.93 -21.91
C GLY A 113 -1.46 -6.67 -20.58
N ALA A 114 -0.33 -6.51 -19.86
CA ALA A 114 -0.16 -7.14 -18.55
C ALA A 114 -1.00 -6.46 -17.45
N PRO A 115 -1.37 -7.21 -16.39
CA PRO A 115 -1.94 -6.65 -15.18
C PRO A 115 -1.07 -5.54 -14.58
N LEU A 116 -1.70 -4.67 -13.78
CA LEU A 116 -0.97 -3.68 -12.99
C LEU A 116 -0.29 -4.38 -11.82
N GLU A 117 0.95 -3.98 -11.55
CA GLU A 117 1.77 -4.48 -10.44
C GLU A 117 2.28 -3.30 -9.61
N VAL A 118 2.61 -3.56 -8.34
CA VAL A 118 3.25 -2.55 -7.48
C VAL A 118 4.66 -2.29 -7.99
N ILE A 119 5.02 -1.01 -8.11
CA ILE A 119 6.38 -0.60 -8.47
C ILE A 119 7.36 -1.08 -7.40
N ARG A 120 8.43 -1.72 -7.84
CA ARG A 120 9.56 -2.19 -7.03
C ARG A 120 10.60 -1.09 -6.91
#